data_AF-A0AAV9KLP2-F1
#
_entry.id   AF-A0AAV9KLP2-F1
#
_cell.length_a   1.000
_cell.length_b   1.000
_cell.length_c   1.000
_cell.angle_alpha   90.00
_cell.angle_beta   90.00
_cell.angle_gamma   90.00
#
_symmetry.space_group_name_H-M   'P 1'
#
loop_
_entity.id
_entity.type
_entity.pdbx_description
1 polymer ?
#
loop_
_entity_poly.entity_id
_entity_poly.type
_entity_poly.pdbx_seq_one_letter_code
_entity_poly.pdbx_strand_id
1 'polypeptide(L)'
;MSYAVDEDFFQSECLQVPTSEFLGSVKSTIDIVRQVTSLVSKFASFFGDFRLSNAISDCLDLLDLSADELTWTLTASRNPKGKNNSTGNLSADLKNYLSGALINQDTCIEGFDGTNGLVKNLVAGSLNQVSSLVRNILLMVRPIPKKNVFPSEANARRGKPWQFSRERKLTSNEEDNNSFPSWIKRKDRRLLQASSPTKGVVTDVVVALDGTGNFTRIKDAIEAAPQLSTKRFVIYIKKGIYKEYVEISKKKWNIMMIGDGIDVTIISGNRNFIDGWTTYRSATFAVKGQGFIARDITFENTAGPEKHQAVAFRSDSDLSVLFRCAVRGYQDTLYAHSMRQFYRDCTITGTVDFIFGDGTAIFQNCQILARKGLSQQKNTITAQGRKEIAETTGFTIQFSNISGEPDLLASLNSTYTYLGRPWKTYSRTVIMQSYMSNVIRPQGWLEWNGNISLDTLYYAEYQNYGPGAGLGGRVNWPGFHLLNDSSQANNFTVAQFLLGNSWLPTTGVKYTAGLAV
;
A
#
# COMPACT_ATOMS: atom_id res chain seq x y z
N MET A 1 36.19 15.99 18.58
CA MET A 1 35.14 16.92 19.03
C MET A 1 33.80 16.49 18.45
N SER A 2 32.91 16.03 19.34
CA SER A 2 31.45 15.88 19.21
C SER A 2 30.84 15.03 18.08
N TYR A 3 30.66 13.72 18.37
CA TYR A 3 29.59 12.88 17.81
C TYR A 3 28.40 12.71 18.81
N ALA A 4 28.46 13.36 19.98
CA ALA A 4 27.54 13.10 21.10
C ALA A 4 26.17 13.78 20.94
N VAL A 5 26.05 14.84 20.13
CA VAL A 5 24.79 15.61 20.03
C VAL A 5 23.70 14.90 19.21
N ASP A 6 24.06 13.95 18.33
CA ASP A 6 23.09 13.23 17.47
C ASP A 6 22.51 11.96 18.13
N GLU A 7 23.25 11.28 19.02
CA GLU A 7 22.74 10.11 19.76
C GLU A 7 21.68 10.51 20.80
N ASP A 8 21.90 11.62 21.52
CA ASP A 8 20.96 12.13 22.53
C ASP A 8 19.62 12.60 21.91
N PHE A 9 19.65 13.15 20.69
CA PHE A 9 18.44 13.55 19.97
C PHE A 9 17.63 12.35 19.47
N PHE A 10 18.31 11.34 18.89
CA PHE A 10 17.65 10.09 18.46
C PHE A 10 16.99 9.36 19.64
N GLN A 11 17.68 9.27 20.78
CA GLN A 11 17.18 8.61 21.98
C GLN A 11 15.98 9.34 22.59
N SER A 12 16.04 10.68 22.69
CA SER A 12 15.01 11.46 23.38
C SER A 12 13.70 11.63 22.59
N GLU A 13 13.74 11.61 21.25
CA GLU A 13 12.53 11.80 20.41
C GLU A 13 11.96 10.51 19.82
N CYS A 14 12.78 9.48 19.54
CA CYS A 14 12.35 8.33 18.73
C CYS A 14 12.20 7.02 19.51
N LEU A 15 12.96 6.81 20.59
CA LEU A 15 13.04 5.52 21.28
C LEU A 15 12.52 5.57 22.72
N GLN A 16 11.95 4.45 23.17
CA GLN A 16 11.52 4.23 24.56
C GLN A 16 12.64 3.63 25.43
N VAL A 17 13.73 3.19 24.80
CA VAL A 17 14.88 2.51 25.42
C VAL A 17 16.19 3.18 24.98
N PRO A 18 17.33 2.92 25.66
CA PRO A 18 18.64 3.38 25.20
C PRO A 18 18.96 2.92 23.76
N THR A 19 19.63 3.78 23.00
CA THR A 19 20.01 3.49 21.60
C THR A 19 20.84 2.20 21.47
N SER A 20 21.73 1.94 22.42
CA SER A 20 22.56 0.72 22.44
C SER A 20 21.74 -0.56 22.61
N GLU A 21 20.71 -0.53 23.45
CA GLU A 21 19.78 -1.64 23.66
C GLU A 21 18.99 -1.92 22.37
N PHE A 22 18.37 -0.88 21.80
CA PHE A 22 17.63 -0.99 20.54
C PHE A 22 18.48 -1.55 19.40
N LEU A 23 19.66 -0.97 19.15
CA LEU A 23 20.57 -1.43 18.09
C LEU A 23 21.08 -2.85 18.35
N GLY A 24 21.28 -3.23 19.63
CA GLY A 24 21.63 -4.59 20.02
C GLY A 24 20.54 -5.59 19.69
N SER A 25 19.28 -5.29 20.04
CA SER A 25 18.12 -6.13 19.74
C SER A 25 17.90 -6.30 18.24
N VAL A 26 18.02 -5.23 17.45
CA VAL A 26 17.88 -5.32 15.99
C VAL A 26 18.97 -6.20 15.37
N LYS A 27 20.24 -6.04 15.75
CA LYS A 27 21.35 -6.88 15.26
C LYS A 27 21.14 -8.37 15.60
N SER A 28 20.82 -8.66 16.86
CA SER A 28 20.55 -10.03 17.31
C SER A 28 19.40 -10.66 16.52
N THR A 29 18.35 -9.88 16.24
CA THR A 29 17.20 -10.35 15.45
C THR A 29 17.58 -10.63 14.00
N ILE A 30 18.44 -9.81 13.37
CA ILE A 30 18.97 -10.09 12.02
C ILE A 30 19.73 -11.42 12.00
N ASP A 31 20.56 -11.69 13.01
CA ASP A 31 21.31 -12.94 13.09
C ASP A 31 20.38 -14.15 13.24
N ILE A 32 19.31 -14.02 14.03
CA ILE A 32 18.28 -15.05 14.17
C ILE A 32 17.54 -15.25 12.85
N VAL A 33 17.12 -14.19 12.15
CA VAL A 33 16.48 -14.28 10.83
C VAL A 33 17.37 -15.08 9.87
N ARG A 34 18.67 -14.79 9.81
CA ARG A 34 19.62 -15.52 8.96
C ARG A 34 19.75 -17.00 9.32
N GLN A 35 19.70 -17.33 10.62
CA GLN A 35 19.67 -18.73 11.08
C GLN A 35 18.39 -19.43 10.60
N VAL A 36 17.24 -18.76 10.69
CA VAL A 36 15.97 -19.31 10.19
C VAL A 36 16.00 -19.46 8.67
N THR A 37 16.55 -18.50 7.92
CA THR A 37 16.77 -18.62 6.47
C THR A 37 17.61 -19.86 6.14
N SER A 38 18.71 -20.07 6.86
CA SER A 38 19.54 -21.27 6.70
C SER A 38 18.76 -22.56 6.99
N LEU A 39 17.94 -22.58 8.04
CA LEU A 39 17.07 -23.72 8.36
C LEU A 39 16.07 -24.01 7.23
N VAL A 40 15.34 -22.99 6.75
CA VAL A 40 14.35 -23.12 5.68
C VAL A 40 15.03 -23.58 4.38
N SER A 41 16.24 -23.09 4.08
CA SER A 41 16.95 -23.42 2.85
C SER A 41 17.30 -24.91 2.71
N LYS A 42 17.39 -25.64 3.83
CA LYS A 42 17.61 -27.10 3.84
C LYS A 42 16.48 -27.88 3.17
N PHE A 43 15.30 -27.28 3.06
CA PHE A 43 14.13 -27.88 2.42
C PHE A 43 13.99 -27.49 0.94
N ALA A 44 14.82 -26.58 0.42
CA ALA A 44 14.70 -26.07 -0.95
C ALA A 44 14.89 -27.15 -2.03
N SER A 45 15.56 -28.25 -1.71
CA SER A 45 15.79 -29.40 -2.59
C SER A 45 14.70 -30.49 -2.49
N PHE A 46 13.60 -30.26 -1.77
CA PHE A 46 12.52 -31.23 -1.68
C PHE A 46 11.73 -31.27 -3.00
N PHE A 47 12.14 -32.17 -3.90
CA PHE A 47 11.54 -32.34 -5.23
C PHE A 47 10.21 -33.11 -5.15
N GLY A 48 9.17 -32.61 -5.81
CA GLY A 48 7.94 -33.37 -6.11
C GLY A 48 6.61 -32.70 -5.76
N ASP A 49 6.60 -31.74 -4.82
CA ASP A 49 5.40 -30.97 -4.47
C ASP A 49 5.56 -29.51 -4.92
N PHE A 50 4.89 -29.16 -6.02
CA PHE A 50 4.95 -27.82 -6.62
C PHE A 50 4.52 -26.71 -5.65
N ARG A 51 3.49 -26.95 -4.83
CA ARG A 51 3.04 -25.95 -3.87
C ARG A 51 4.06 -25.77 -2.76
N LEU A 52 4.57 -26.87 -2.22
CA LEU A 52 5.58 -26.83 -1.17
C LEU A 52 6.86 -26.12 -1.66
N SER A 53 7.31 -26.37 -2.89
CA SER A 53 8.47 -25.66 -3.46
C SER A 53 8.24 -24.15 -3.56
N ASN A 54 7.04 -23.71 -4.00
CA ASN A 54 6.69 -22.30 -4.02
C ASN A 54 6.63 -21.68 -2.61
N ALA A 55 6.05 -22.39 -1.64
CA ALA A 55 5.99 -21.96 -0.24
C ALA A 55 7.38 -21.77 0.38
N ILE A 56 8.31 -22.69 0.12
CA ILE A 56 9.70 -22.59 0.59
C ILE A 56 10.39 -21.40 -0.07
N SER A 57 10.22 -21.21 -1.39
CA SER A 57 10.79 -20.07 -2.11
C SER A 57 10.25 -18.74 -1.60
N ASP A 58 8.94 -18.65 -1.34
CA ASP A 58 8.32 -17.46 -0.75
C ASP A 58 8.92 -17.17 0.62
N CYS A 59 9.03 -18.18 1.47
CA CYS A 59 9.57 -17.99 2.80
C CYS A 59 11.02 -17.50 2.78
N LEU A 60 11.86 -18.03 1.88
CA LEU A 60 13.23 -17.56 1.71
C LEU A 60 13.29 -16.10 1.23
N ASP A 61 12.47 -15.74 0.24
CA ASP A 61 12.37 -14.37 -0.28
C ASP A 61 11.90 -13.39 0.81
N LEU A 62 10.93 -13.80 1.63
CA LEU A 62 10.35 -13.00 2.71
C LEU A 62 11.32 -12.82 3.88
N LEU A 63 12.06 -13.86 4.26
CA LEU A 63 13.10 -13.77 5.28
C LEU A 63 14.26 -12.88 4.83
N ASP A 64 14.64 -12.96 3.55
CA ASP A 64 15.65 -12.07 2.95
C ASP A 64 15.17 -10.61 2.87
N LEU A 65 13.88 -10.37 2.65
CA LEU A 65 13.28 -9.03 2.78
C LEU A 65 13.31 -8.52 4.22
N SER A 66 12.95 -9.35 5.20
CA SER A 66 12.97 -8.97 6.61
C SER A 66 14.37 -8.64 7.11
N ALA A 67 15.39 -9.36 6.65
CA ALA A 67 16.78 -9.04 6.96
C ALA A 67 17.16 -7.64 6.44
N ASP A 68 16.70 -7.26 5.24
CA ASP A 68 16.94 -5.94 4.67
C ASP A 68 16.19 -4.85 5.44
N GLU A 69 14.92 -5.05 5.77
CA GLU A 69 14.10 -4.10 6.52
C GLU A 69 14.66 -3.83 7.93
N LEU A 70 15.14 -4.88 8.61
CA LEU A 70 15.87 -4.73 9.87
C LEU A 70 17.22 -4.02 9.68
N THR A 71 17.90 -4.25 8.55
CA THR A 71 19.14 -3.54 8.21
C THR A 71 18.88 -2.06 7.90
N TRP A 72 17.76 -1.72 7.24
CA TRP A 72 17.31 -0.35 7.03
C TRP A 72 16.97 0.33 8.35
N THR A 73 16.32 -0.40 9.27
CA THR A 73 16.09 0.06 10.65
C THR A 73 17.41 0.45 11.32
N LEU A 74 18.44 -0.41 11.30
CA LEU A 74 19.78 -0.08 11.83
C LEU A 74 20.41 1.13 11.15
N THR A 75 20.32 1.21 9.83
CA THR A 75 20.96 2.27 9.04
C THR A 75 20.30 3.62 9.31
N ALA A 76 18.97 3.66 9.34
CA ALA A 76 18.20 4.86 9.65
C ALA A 76 18.45 5.35 11.08
N SER A 77 18.57 4.44 12.04
CA SER A 77 18.91 4.80 13.44
C SER A 77 20.33 5.34 13.60
N ARG A 78 21.29 4.87 12.80
CA ARG A 78 22.68 5.36 12.84
C ARG A 78 22.88 6.66 12.06
N ASN A 79 22.03 6.93 11.08
CA ASN A 79 22.06 8.17 10.32
C ASN A 79 20.66 8.81 10.24
N PRO A 80 20.14 9.37 11.36
CA PRO A 80 18.80 9.97 11.43
C PRO A 80 18.52 11.07 10.41
N LYS A 81 19.59 11.75 9.95
CA LYS A 81 19.53 12.86 8.98
C LYS A 81 19.89 12.41 7.55
N GLY A 82 20.00 11.11 7.32
CA GLY A 82 20.30 10.55 6.01
C GLY A 82 19.24 10.97 4.99
N LYS A 83 19.67 11.45 3.81
CA LYS A 83 18.79 11.93 2.74
C LYS A 83 18.21 10.81 1.86
N ASN A 84 18.27 9.56 2.30
CA ASN A 84 17.98 8.40 1.46
C ASN A 84 16.53 7.95 1.64
N ASN A 85 15.68 8.31 0.68
CA ASN A 85 14.31 7.80 0.48
C ASN A 85 13.55 7.47 1.77
N SER A 86 13.46 8.44 2.66
CA SER A 86 12.71 8.34 3.90
C SER A 86 11.65 9.45 3.92
N THR A 87 10.69 9.37 4.83
CA THR A 87 9.69 10.45 4.98
C THR A 87 10.24 11.66 5.75
N GLY A 88 11.48 11.58 6.23
CA GLY A 88 12.07 12.54 7.16
C GLY A 88 11.53 12.44 8.58
N ASN A 89 10.61 11.51 8.84
CA ASN A 89 10.13 11.18 10.18
C ASN A 89 10.65 9.79 10.57
N LEU A 90 11.73 9.79 11.34
CA LEU A 90 12.44 8.57 11.69
C LEU A 90 11.57 7.56 12.45
N SER A 91 10.77 7.98 13.43
CA SER A 91 9.87 7.07 14.16
C SER A 91 8.88 6.38 13.21
N ALA A 92 8.30 7.13 12.27
CA ALA A 92 7.40 6.58 11.27
C ALA A 92 8.12 5.60 10.32
N ASP A 93 9.33 5.95 9.87
CA ASP A 93 10.14 5.10 9.00
C ASP A 93 10.54 3.79 9.70
N LEU A 94 11.02 3.84 10.95
CA LEU A 94 11.36 2.64 11.73
C LEU A 94 10.15 1.74 11.94
N LYS A 95 8.99 2.30 12.31
CA LYS A 95 7.76 1.52 12.48
C LYS A 95 7.31 0.88 11.17
N ASN A 96 7.43 1.60 10.06
CA ASN A 96 7.08 1.08 8.73
C ASN A 96 7.95 -0.13 8.36
N TYR A 97 9.27 -0.04 8.53
CA TYR A 97 10.18 -1.15 8.24
C TYR A 97 9.96 -2.35 9.17
N LEU A 98 9.77 -2.11 10.46
CA LEU A 98 9.51 -3.17 11.44
C LEU A 98 8.16 -3.87 11.23
N SER A 99 7.11 -3.13 10.84
CA SER A 99 5.84 -3.72 10.40
C SER A 99 6.01 -4.59 9.15
N GLY A 100 6.76 -4.13 8.16
CA GLY A 100 7.11 -4.94 6.98
C GLY A 100 7.80 -6.26 7.38
N ALA A 101 8.78 -6.19 8.29
CA ALA A 101 9.50 -7.37 8.75
C ALA A 101 8.60 -8.34 9.53
N LEU A 102 7.53 -7.86 10.15
CA LEU A 102 6.58 -8.68 10.89
C LEU A 102 5.65 -9.46 9.95
N ILE A 103 5.00 -8.77 9.01
CA ILE A 103 4.04 -9.41 8.07
C ILE A 103 4.71 -10.44 7.15
N ASN A 104 6.00 -10.26 6.84
CA ASN A 104 6.76 -11.23 6.05
C ASN A 104 6.77 -12.63 6.70
N GLN A 105 6.80 -12.72 8.03
CA GLN A 105 6.84 -14.02 8.71
C GLN A 105 5.48 -14.71 8.67
N ASP A 106 4.41 -13.95 8.87
CA ASP A 106 3.05 -14.47 8.74
C ASP A 106 2.79 -14.97 7.33
N THR A 107 3.18 -14.19 6.32
CA THR A 107 3.05 -14.57 4.91
C THR A 107 3.87 -15.81 4.57
N CYS A 108 5.08 -15.96 5.14
CA CYS A 108 5.84 -17.20 5.01
C CYS A 108 5.06 -18.40 5.59
N ILE A 109 4.52 -18.28 6.81
CA ILE A 109 3.78 -19.36 7.48
C ILE A 109 2.52 -19.76 6.69
N GLU A 110 1.76 -18.77 6.21
CA GLU A 110 0.56 -18.96 5.42
C GLU A 110 0.85 -19.52 4.02
N GLY A 111 2.02 -19.24 3.45
CA GLY A 111 2.46 -19.83 2.20
C GLY A 111 2.47 -21.36 2.21
N PHE A 112 2.60 -21.98 3.39
CA PHE A 112 2.52 -23.44 3.54
C PHE A 112 1.09 -23.98 3.64
N ASP A 113 0.05 -23.15 3.61
CA ASP A 113 -1.33 -23.62 3.61
C ASP A 113 -1.64 -24.42 2.33
N GLY A 114 -2.37 -25.53 2.50
CA GLY A 114 -2.64 -26.48 1.42
C GLY A 114 -1.47 -27.42 1.09
N THR A 115 -0.36 -27.39 1.83
CA THR A 115 0.70 -28.42 1.78
C THR A 115 0.44 -29.55 2.78
N ASN A 116 1.32 -30.56 2.83
CA ASN A 116 1.25 -31.65 3.82
C ASN A 116 1.54 -31.22 5.28
N GLY A 117 1.93 -29.96 5.51
CA GLY A 117 2.13 -29.38 6.85
C GLY A 117 3.42 -29.77 7.57
N LEU A 118 4.21 -30.72 7.07
CA LEU A 118 5.44 -31.18 7.73
C LEU A 118 6.47 -30.06 7.88
N VAL A 119 6.80 -29.39 6.77
CA VAL A 119 7.77 -28.27 6.78
C VAL A 119 7.23 -27.12 7.61
N LYS A 120 5.93 -26.78 7.47
CA LYS A 120 5.26 -25.74 8.27
C LYS A 120 5.50 -25.95 9.76
N ASN A 121 5.24 -27.17 10.27
CA ASN A 121 5.39 -27.49 11.68
C ASN A 121 6.85 -27.39 12.16
N LEU A 122 7.82 -27.70 11.30
CA LEU A 122 9.25 -27.62 11.61
C LEU A 122 9.76 -26.16 11.68
N VAL A 123 9.25 -25.27 10.81
CA VAL A 123 9.75 -23.89 10.71
C VAL A 123 8.91 -22.87 11.49
N ALA A 124 7.65 -23.18 11.78
CA ALA A 124 6.73 -22.24 12.46
C ALA A 124 7.24 -21.77 13.82
N GLY A 125 7.87 -22.65 14.62
CA GLY A 125 8.45 -22.27 15.90
C GLY A 125 9.51 -21.18 15.76
N SER A 126 10.43 -21.33 14.81
CA SER A 126 11.49 -20.36 14.53
C SER A 126 10.95 -19.04 13.95
N LEU A 127 9.95 -19.11 13.07
CA LEU A 127 9.30 -17.92 12.50
C LEU A 127 8.50 -17.14 13.56
N ASN A 128 7.84 -17.84 14.49
CA ASN A 128 7.16 -17.22 15.63
C ASN A 128 8.15 -16.56 16.60
N GLN A 129 9.35 -17.13 16.77
CA GLN A 129 10.42 -16.50 17.53
C GLN A 129 10.87 -15.20 16.86
N VAL A 130 11.13 -15.20 15.54
CA VAL A 130 11.45 -13.98 14.78
C VAL A 130 10.35 -12.93 14.94
N SER A 131 9.09 -13.32 14.74
CA SER A 131 7.93 -12.42 14.89
C SER A 131 7.88 -11.78 16.28
N SER A 132 8.13 -12.56 17.33
CA SER A 132 8.16 -12.08 18.71
C SER A 132 9.27 -11.07 18.95
N LEU A 133 10.46 -11.30 18.38
CA LEU A 133 11.60 -10.40 18.49
C LEU A 133 11.36 -9.08 17.74
N VAL A 134 10.86 -9.15 16.51
CA VAL A 134 10.49 -7.96 15.72
C VAL A 134 9.41 -7.14 16.44
N ARG A 135 8.39 -7.80 17.01
CA ARG A 135 7.38 -7.14 17.83
C ARG A 135 7.97 -6.42 19.03
N ASN A 136 8.89 -7.05 19.76
CA ASN A 136 9.53 -6.42 20.91
C ASN A 136 10.33 -5.18 20.50
N ILE A 137 11.03 -5.22 19.35
CA ILE A 137 11.72 -4.06 18.79
C ILE A 137 10.73 -2.97 18.37
N LEU A 138 9.60 -3.34 17.76
CA LEU A 138 8.56 -2.38 17.37
C LEU A 138 8.01 -1.61 18.58
N LEU A 139 7.87 -2.28 19.73
CA LEU A 139 7.46 -1.66 20.99
C LEU A 139 8.51 -0.71 21.58
N MET A 140 9.80 -0.86 21.22
CA MET A 140 10.86 0.07 21.63
C MET A 140 10.80 1.41 20.90
N VAL A 141 10.11 1.50 19.75
CA VAL A 141 9.96 2.75 18.99
C VAL A 141 8.78 3.56 19.53
N ARG A 142 9.00 4.84 19.83
CA ARG A 142 7.93 5.73 20.31
C ARG A 142 6.83 5.86 19.25
N PRO A 143 5.56 6.02 19.66
CA PRO A 143 4.48 6.39 18.75
C PRO A 143 4.81 7.70 18.03
N ILE A 144 4.33 7.84 16.78
CA ILE A 144 4.45 9.09 16.03
C ILE A 144 3.70 10.18 16.81
N PRO A 145 4.35 11.29 17.20
CA PRO A 145 3.68 12.38 17.92
C PRO A 145 2.52 12.90 17.07
N LYS A 146 1.29 12.84 17.62
CA LYS A 146 0.14 13.52 17.01
C LYS A 146 0.41 15.01 17.12
N LYS A 147 0.86 15.67 16.05
CA LYS A 147 0.91 17.13 16.04
C LYS A 147 -0.53 17.64 16.14
N ASN A 148 -0.94 18.05 17.33
CA ASN A 148 -2.10 18.90 17.50
C ASN A 148 -1.82 20.18 16.71
N VAL A 149 -2.44 20.34 15.54
CA VAL A 149 -2.44 21.62 14.83
C VAL A 149 -3.51 22.49 15.49
N PHE A 150 -3.14 23.03 16.66
CA PHE A 150 -3.69 24.27 17.18
C PHE A 150 -2.49 25.10 17.62
N PRO A 151 -2.18 26.24 16.99
CA PRO A 151 -1.53 27.30 17.74
C PRO A 151 -2.55 27.71 18.80
N SER A 152 -2.27 27.43 20.07
CA SER A 152 -2.99 28.06 21.15
C SER A 152 -2.85 29.58 21.00
N GLU A 153 -3.99 30.29 21.03
CA GLU A 153 -4.09 31.75 20.99
C GLU A 153 -3.56 32.42 22.28
N ALA A 154 -2.43 31.94 22.81
CA ALA A 154 -1.84 32.43 24.04
C ALA A 154 -0.37 32.79 23.79
N ASN A 155 -0.11 33.72 22.87
CA ASN A 155 1.09 34.58 22.88
C ASN A 155 1.06 35.76 21.88
N ALA A 156 -0.12 36.26 21.51
CA ALA A 156 -0.27 37.51 20.76
C ALA A 156 -0.75 38.65 21.68
N ARG A 157 0.04 38.97 22.70
CA ARG A 157 -0.09 40.25 23.43
C ARG A 157 1.27 40.93 23.49
N ARG A 158 1.59 41.68 22.43
CA ARG A 158 2.35 42.96 22.42
C ARG A 158 2.81 43.26 20.99
N GLY A 159 2.20 44.27 20.37
CA GLY A 159 2.66 44.84 19.09
C GLY A 159 1.49 45.37 18.27
N LYS A 160 1.51 46.67 17.95
CA LYS A 160 0.42 47.49 17.38
C LYS A 160 0.08 47.19 15.90
N PRO A 161 -1.08 47.67 15.40
CA PRO A 161 -1.82 47.07 14.28
C PRO A 161 -1.49 47.70 12.93
N TRP A 162 -1.64 46.92 11.85
CA TRP A 162 -1.78 47.47 10.50
C TRP A 162 -2.98 46.86 9.77
N GLN A 163 -3.70 47.76 9.10
CA GLN A 163 -5.08 47.67 8.66
C GLN A 163 -5.33 46.62 7.57
N PHE A 164 -6.45 45.92 7.70
CA PHE A 164 -7.13 45.26 6.60
C PHE A 164 -7.73 46.30 5.66
N SER A 165 -7.28 46.37 4.42
CA SER A 165 -8.09 46.87 3.30
C SER A 165 -8.70 45.68 2.56
N ARG A 166 -10.01 45.51 2.78
CA ARG A 166 -10.89 44.78 1.87
C ARG A 166 -10.88 45.50 0.53
N GLU A 167 -10.60 44.78 -0.55
CA GLU A 167 -11.22 45.08 -1.84
C GLU A 167 -11.41 43.80 -2.64
N ARG A 168 -12.68 43.39 -2.72
CA ARG A 168 -13.20 42.51 -3.76
C ARG A 168 -13.33 43.34 -5.03
N LYS A 169 -12.71 42.91 -6.13
CA LYS A 169 -13.14 43.29 -7.49
C LYS A 169 -13.15 42.06 -8.39
N LEU A 170 -14.37 41.57 -8.61
CA LEU A 170 -14.79 40.82 -9.79
C LEU A 170 -15.11 41.85 -10.86
N THR A 171 -14.32 41.87 -11.94
CA THR A 171 -14.77 42.35 -13.25
C THR A 171 -14.05 41.53 -14.31
N SER A 172 -14.84 40.73 -15.01
CA SER A 172 -14.54 40.12 -16.31
C SER A 172 -14.27 41.22 -17.34
N ASN A 173 -13.19 41.08 -18.10
CA ASN A 173 -13.13 41.51 -19.49
C ASN A 173 -12.30 40.47 -20.25
N GLU A 174 -12.88 39.97 -21.33
CA GLU A 174 -12.30 39.05 -22.29
C GLU A 174 -11.14 39.72 -23.04
N GLU A 175 -10.28 38.87 -23.61
CA GLU A 175 -9.16 39.18 -24.52
C GLU A 175 -7.86 39.67 -23.88
N ASP A 176 -7.07 38.75 -23.28
CA ASP A 176 -5.73 38.44 -23.82
C ASP A 176 -5.03 37.23 -23.13
N ASN A 177 -4.60 36.31 -23.97
CA ASN A 177 -3.56 35.29 -23.85
C ASN A 177 -2.96 34.87 -22.47
N ASN A 178 -3.29 33.64 -22.07
CA ASN A 178 -2.32 32.57 -21.75
C ASN A 178 -1.25 32.83 -20.66
N SER A 179 -1.58 33.53 -19.57
CA SER A 179 -0.64 33.76 -18.46
C SER A 179 -0.86 32.76 -17.31
N PHE A 180 0.02 31.76 -17.21
CA PHE A 180 0.16 30.94 -16.00
C PHE A 180 0.84 31.75 -14.87
N PRO A 181 0.43 31.57 -13.60
CA PRO A 181 1.07 32.21 -12.45
C PRO A 181 2.59 32.04 -12.43
N SER A 182 3.32 33.08 -12.01
CA SER A 182 4.78 33.17 -12.02
C SER A 182 5.48 32.08 -11.18
N TRP A 183 4.77 31.46 -10.24
CA TRP A 183 5.29 30.37 -9.41
C TRP A 183 5.23 28.98 -10.09
N ILE A 184 4.54 28.85 -11.24
CA ILE A 184 4.53 27.61 -12.02
C ILE A 184 5.74 27.61 -12.95
N LYS A 185 6.69 26.70 -12.70
CA LYS A 185 7.90 26.53 -13.52
C LYS A 185 7.51 26.14 -14.94
N ARG A 186 8.29 26.56 -15.95
CA ARG A 186 8.01 26.30 -17.38
C ARG A 186 7.85 24.80 -17.71
N LYS A 187 8.54 23.91 -16.99
CA LYS A 187 8.42 22.44 -17.14
C LYS A 187 7.04 21.94 -16.74
N ASP A 188 6.45 22.53 -15.70
CA ASP A 188 5.15 22.15 -15.16
C ASP A 188 4.01 22.69 -16.02
N ARG A 189 4.19 23.85 -16.67
CA ARG A 189 3.26 24.39 -17.68
C ARG A 189 3.10 23.45 -18.89
N ARG A 190 4.20 22.80 -19.32
CA ARG A 190 4.18 21.83 -20.43
C ARG A 190 3.47 20.52 -20.09
N LEU A 191 3.55 20.08 -18.83
CA LEU A 191 2.84 18.88 -18.35
C LEU A 191 1.33 19.09 -18.23
N LEU A 192 0.88 20.32 -18.01
CA LEU A 192 -0.53 20.67 -17.83
C LEU A 192 -1.29 20.90 -19.15
N GLN A 193 -0.59 21.19 -20.25
CA GLN A 193 -1.19 21.46 -21.58
C GLN A 193 -1.11 20.26 -22.54
N ALA A 194 -0.69 19.09 -22.07
CA ALA A 194 -0.44 17.93 -22.91
C ALA A 194 -1.69 17.06 -23.09
N SER A 195 -2.27 17.09 -24.29
CA SER A 195 -3.31 16.16 -24.78
C SER A 195 -2.75 14.80 -25.25
N SER A 196 -1.45 14.53 -25.08
CA SER A 196 -0.79 13.27 -25.42
C SER A 196 -0.14 12.65 -24.17
N PRO A 197 -0.26 11.32 -23.94
CA PRO A 197 0.30 10.62 -22.78
C PRO A 197 1.80 10.85 -22.55
N THR A 198 2.55 11.18 -23.61
CA THR A 198 4.00 11.30 -23.62
C THR A 198 4.54 12.74 -23.73
N LYS A 199 3.69 13.77 -23.90
CA LYS A 199 4.16 15.15 -24.08
C LYS A 199 4.77 15.70 -22.77
N GLY A 200 6.10 15.64 -22.67
CA GLY A 200 6.87 16.23 -21.57
C GLY A 200 7.50 15.24 -20.58
N VAL A 201 7.28 13.93 -20.74
CA VAL A 201 7.99 12.90 -19.97
C VAL A 201 9.11 12.32 -20.84
N VAL A 202 10.36 12.46 -20.40
CA VAL A 202 11.51 11.80 -21.03
C VAL A 202 11.49 10.34 -20.59
N THR A 203 11.42 9.41 -21.55
CA THR A 203 11.41 7.97 -21.32
C THR A 203 12.82 7.42 -21.50
N ASP A 204 13.27 6.51 -20.64
CA ASP A 204 14.59 5.88 -20.74
C ASP A 204 14.57 4.70 -21.73
N VAL A 205 13.50 3.89 -21.69
CA VAL A 205 13.31 2.73 -22.59
C VAL A 205 11.84 2.56 -22.96
N VAL A 206 11.60 1.95 -24.12
CA VAL A 206 10.27 1.65 -24.66
C VAL A 206 10.08 0.14 -24.79
N VAL A 207 8.95 -0.37 -24.34
CA VAL A 207 8.49 -1.75 -24.56
C VAL A 207 7.36 -1.72 -25.58
N ALA A 208 7.47 -2.55 -26.62
CA ALA A 208 6.42 -2.68 -27.63
C ALA A 208 6.39 -4.10 -28.23
N LEU A 209 5.23 -4.73 -28.20
CA LEU A 209 5.03 -6.09 -28.76
C LEU A 209 5.29 -6.18 -30.27
N ASP A 210 5.10 -5.07 -30.99
CA ASP A 210 5.31 -4.99 -32.45
C ASP A 210 6.79 -4.80 -32.86
N GLY A 211 7.71 -4.81 -31.89
CA GLY A 211 9.14 -4.63 -32.14
C GLY A 211 9.58 -3.19 -32.41
N THR A 212 8.68 -2.20 -32.28
CA THR A 212 9.00 -0.78 -32.51
C THR A 212 9.61 -0.09 -31.28
N GLY A 213 9.83 -0.82 -30.19
CA GLY A 213 10.45 -0.35 -28.94
C GLY A 213 11.88 -0.88 -28.77
N ASN A 214 12.50 -0.57 -27.63
CA ASN A 214 13.79 -1.14 -27.24
C ASN A 214 13.68 -2.62 -26.84
N PHE A 215 12.55 -3.01 -26.25
CA PHE A 215 12.26 -4.37 -25.80
C PHE A 215 10.87 -4.81 -26.26
N THR A 216 10.66 -6.11 -26.41
CA THR A 216 9.32 -6.70 -26.63
C THR A 216 8.69 -7.19 -25.33
N ARG A 217 9.50 -7.37 -24.28
CA ARG A 217 9.08 -7.86 -22.96
C ARG A 217 9.33 -6.84 -21.87
N ILE A 218 8.43 -6.79 -20.90
CA ILE A 218 8.52 -5.86 -19.77
C ILE A 218 9.67 -6.25 -18.84
N LYS A 219 9.90 -7.55 -18.63
CA LYS A 219 11.01 -8.03 -17.78
C LYS A 219 12.36 -7.55 -18.26
N ASP A 220 12.62 -7.65 -19.55
CA ASP A 220 13.91 -7.28 -20.15
C ASP A 220 14.19 -5.78 -19.95
N ALA A 221 13.16 -4.93 -20.05
CA ALA A 221 13.28 -3.50 -19.75
C ALA A 221 13.58 -3.20 -18.27
N ILE A 222 12.99 -3.97 -17.35
CA ILE A 222 13.28 -3.85 -15.90
C ILE A 222 14.71 -4.34 -15.59
N GLU A 223 15.16 -5.42 -16.23
CA GLU A 223 16.51 -5.95 -16.08
C GLU A 223 17.58 -4.95 -16.54
N ALA A 224 17.31 -4.19 -17.62
CA ALA A 224 18.19 -3.14 -18.11
C ALA A 224 18.30 -1.91 -17.18
N ALA A 225 17.34 -1.69 -16.28
CA ALA A 225 17.36 -0.56 -15.36
C ALA A 225 18.53 -0.65 -14.35
N PRO A 226 19.16 0.46 -13.94
CA PRO A 226 20.20 0.44 -12.91
C PRO A 226 19.66 -0.04 -11.55
N GLN A 227 20.50 -0.73 -10.77
CA GLN A 227 20.16 -1.13 -9.40
C GLN A 227 20.40 0.03 -8.42
N LEU A 228 19.54 0.13 -7.41
CA LEU A 228 19.60 1.08 -6.29
C LEU A 228 19.74 2.54 -6.76
N SER A 229 19.18 2.86 -7.93
CA SER A 229 19.24 4.19 -8.51
C SER A 229 18.40 5.17 -7.71
N THR A 230 19.00 6.31 -7.35
CA THR A 230 18.29 7.46 -6.77
C THR A 230 17.57 8.29 -7.84
N LYS A 231 17.86 8.04 -9.13
CA LYS A 231 17.16 8.65 -10.26
C LYS A 231 16.02 7.76 -10.73
N ARG A 232 14.92 8.38 -11.15
CA ARG A 232 13.78 7.70 -11.75
C ARG A 232 14.15 7.14 -13.11
N PHE A 233 13.86 5.86 -13.33
CA PHE A 233 14.02 5.17 -14.61
C PHE A 233 12.65 4.89 -15.21
N VAL A 234 12.35 5.49 -16.36
CA VAL A 234 11.03 5.54 -16.97
C VAL A 234 10.94 4.53 -18.12
N ILE A 235 10.09 3.53 -17.93
CA ILE A 235 9.72 2.51 -18.92
C ILE A 235 8.37 2.90 -19.52
N TYR A 236 8.35 3.20 -20.82
CA TYR A 236 7.12 3.43 -21.56
C TYR A 236 6.67 2.14 -22.25
N ILE A 237 5.41 1.76 -22.08
CA ILE A 237 4.87 0.46 -22.50
C ILE A 237 3.72 0.74 -23.46
N LYS A 238 3.96 0.49 -24.74
CA LYS A 238 2.95 0.70 -25.78
C LYS A 238 1.76 -0.24 -25.56
N LYS A 239 0.63 0.11 -26.15
CA LYS A 239 -0.60 -0.68 -26.16
C LYS A 239 -0.32 -2.15 -26.52
N GLY A 240 -1.02 -3.05 -25.86
CA GLY A 240 -0.85 -4.48 -26.00
C GLY A 240 -1.29 -5.23 -24.76
N ILE A 241 -1.54 -6.53 -24.93
CA ILE A 241 -1.76 -7.46 -23.83
C ILE A 241 -0.47 -8.24 -23.61
N TYR A 242 0.24 -7.89 -22.56
CA TYR A 242 1.51 -8.49 -22.15
C TYR A 242 1.22 -9.65 -21.20
N LYS A 243 1.27 -10.88 -21.72
CA LYS A 243 1.09 -12.11 -20.92
C LYS A 243 2.40 -12.47 -20.21
N GLU A 244 2.68 -11.77 -19.12
CA GLU A 244 3.94 -11.89 -18.37
C GLU A 244 3.70 -11.85 -16.85
N TYR A 245 4.46 -12.67 -16.11
CA TYR A 245 4.52 -12.63 -14.65
C TYR A 245 5.73 -11.81 -14.21
N VAL A 246 5.55 -10.53 -13.87
CA VAL A 246 6.66 -9.60 -13.64
C VAL A 246 6.90 -9.38 -12.15
N GLU A 247 8.17 -9.41 -11.73
CA GLU A 247 8.58 -9.03 -10.38
C GLU A 247 9.70 -7.97 -10.44
N ILE A 248 9.46 -6.79 -9.86
CA ILE A 248 10.49 -5.77 -9.64
C ILE A 248 11.18 -6.07 -8.31
N SER A 249 12.44 -6.51 -8.37
CA SER A 249 13.20 -6.90 -7.18
C SER A 249 13.51 -5.72 -6.26
N LYS A 250 13.82 -6.02 -4.99
CA LYS A 250 14.18 -5.03 -3.95
C LYS A 250 15.36 -4.13 -4.31
N LYS A 251 16.18 -4.52 -5.29
CA LYS A 251 17.33 -3.74 -5.79
C LYS A 251 16.97 -2.77 -6.92
N LYS A 252 15.76 -2.81 -7.48
CA LYS A 252 15.35 -1.96 -8.62
C LYS A 252 14.51 -0.79 -8.13
N TRP A 253 15.18 0.27 -7.66
CA TRP A 253 14.53 1.45 -7.08
C TRP A 253 14.09 2.45 -8.14
N ASN A 254 13.06 3.23 -7.81
CA ASN A 254 12.57 4.37 -8.60
C ASN A 254 12.19 4.02 -10.06
N ILE A 255 11.69 2.82 -10.29
CA ILE A 255 11.11 2.44 -11.60
C ILE A 255 9.76 3.15 -11.77
N MET A 256 9.58 3.81 -12.90
CA MET A 256 8.29 4.36 -13.33
C MET A 256 7.84 3.68 -14.61
N MET A 257 6.62 3.15 -14.64
CA MET A 257 6.01 2.54 -15.80
C MET A 257 4.83 3.39 -16.29
N ILE A 258 4.79 3.67 -17.59
CA ILE A 258 3.74 4.47 -18.22
C ILE A 258 3.18 3.69 -19.40
N GLY A 259 1.87 3.45 -19.41
CA GLY A 259 1.17 2.82 -20.53
C GLY A 259 0.63 3.82 -21.54
N ASP A 260 0.13 3.31 -22.66
CA ASP A 260 -0.63 4.11 -23.64
C ASP A 260 -2.03 4.50 -23.15
N GLY A 261 -2.51 3.82 -22.10
CA GLY A 261 -3.84 4.02 -21.54
C GLY A 261 -4.29 2.81 -20.74
N ILE A 262 -5.07 3.08 -19.71
CA ILE A 262 -5.59 2.08 -18.76
C ILE A 262 -6.26 0.90 -19.48
N ASP A 263 -7.02 1.12 -20.56
CA ASP A 263 -7.76 0.06 -21.26
C ASP A 263 -7.01 -0.59 -22.43
N VAL A 264 -5.78 -0.12 -22.75
CA VAL A 264 -5.05 -0.57 -23.95
C VAL A 264 -3.66 -1.13 -23.66
N THR A 265 -3.06 -0.80 -22.51
CA THR A 265 -1.82 -1.44 -22.02
C THR A 265 -2.16 -2.33 -20.84
N ILE A 266 -2.18 -3.64 -21.05
CA ILE A 266 -2.65 -4.63 -20.07
C ILE A 266 -1.54 -5.64 -19.79
N ILE A 267 -1.21 -5.87 -18.52
CA ILE A 267 -0.32 -6.94 -18.06
C ILE A 267 -1.19 -8.03 -17.44
N SER A 268 -1.16 -9.22 -18.03
CA SER A 268 -2.15 -10.26 -17.79
C SER A 268 -1.52 -11.59 -17.38
N GLY A 269 -2.07 -12.20 -16.33
CA GLY A 269 -1.70 -13.52 -15.83
C GLY A 269 -2.91 -14.29 -15.33
N ASN A 270 -2.69 -15.51 -14.83
CA ASN A 270 -3.73 -16.42 -14.35
C ASN A 270 -3.24 -17.41 -13.27
N ARG A 271 -2.10 -17.16 -12.62
CA ARG A 271 -1.65 -17.97 -11.48
C ARG A 271 -2.65 -17.85 -10.33
N ASN A 272 -2.88 -18.96 -9.64
CA ASN A 272 -3.91 -19.03 -8.61
C ASN A 272 -3.64 -20.15 -7.61
N PHE A 273 -4.34 -20.07 -6.49
CA PHE A 273 -4.20 -21.01 -5.39
C PHE A 273 -4.49 -22.43 -5.81
N ILE A 274 -5.62 -22.71 -6.49
CA ILE A 274 -6.02 -24.07 -6.85
C ILE A 274 -4.97 -24.79 -7.70
N ASP A 275 -4.34 -24.09 -8.63
CA ASP A 275 -3.34 -24.67 -9.54
C ASP A 275 -1.93 -24.80 -8.92
N GLY A 276 -1.80 -24.69 -7.60
CA GLY A 276 -0.55 -24.99 -6.90
C GLY A 276 0.27 -23.78 -6.48
N TRP A 277 -0.13 -22.55 -6.85
CA TRP A 277 0.59 -21.35 -6.43
C TRP A 277 0.18 -20.93 -5.03
N THR A 278 1.09 -20.34 -4.28
CA THR A 278 0.74 -19.60 -3.07
C THR A 278 0.03 -18.30 -3.44
N THR A 279 -0.73 -17.71 -2.51
CA THR A 279 -1.31 -16.37 -2.73
C THR A 279 -0.23 -15.35 -3.07
N TYR A 280 0.89 -15.33 -2.33
CA TYR A 280 2.01 -14.40 -2.55
C TYR A 280 2.61 -14.48 -3.96
N ARG A 281 2.85 -15.70 -4.47
CA ARG A 281 3.47 -15.94 -5.79
C ARG A 281 2.47 -16.03 -6.95
N SER A 282 1.17 -15.96 -6.65
CA SER A 282 0.11 -15.87 -7.66
C SER A 282 0.05 -14.52 -8.39
N ALA A 283 0.73 -13.50 -7.84
CA ALA A 283 0.75 -12.15 -8.39
C ALA A 283 1.18 -12.14 -9.88
N THR A 284 0.34 -11.53 -10.72
CA THR A 284 0.71 -11.24 -12.12
C THR A 284 1.82 -10.19 -12.18
N PHE A 285 1.71 -9.16 -11.35
CA PHE A 285 2.75 -8.14 -11.20
C PHE A 285 3.06 -7.91 -9.72
N ALA A 286 4.34 -8.02 -9.36
CA ALA A 286 4.82 -7.80 -8.00
C ALA A 286 5.92 -6.73 -7.97
N VAL A 287 5.92 -5.88 -6.93
CA VAL A 287 6.94 -4.86 -6.74
C VAL A 287 7.46 -4.83 -5.29
N LYS A 288 8.78 -5.03 -5.16
CA LYS A 288 9.54 -4.91 -3.91
C LYS A 288 10.42 -3.66 -3.87
N GLY A 289 10.90 -3.20 -5.03
CA GLY A 289 11.79 -2.05 -5.14
C GLY A 289 11.12 -0.73 -4.76
N GLN A 290 11.78 0.08 -3.93
CA GLN A 290 11.22 1.33 -3.38
C GLN A 290 10.92 2.38 -4.46
N GLY A 291 9.88 3.19 -4.24
CA GLY A 291 9.59 4.39 -5.05
C GLY A 291 8.99 4.07 -6.42
N PHE A 292 8.35 2.90 -6.54
CA PHE A 292 7.71 2.46 -7.78
C PHE A 292 6.52 3.34 -8.14
N ILE A 293 6.39 3.66 -9.43
CA ILE A 293 5.23 4.37 -9.96
C ILE A 293 4.70 3.62 -11.18
N ALA A 294 3.40 3.34 -11.22
CA ALA A 294 2.71 2.92 -12.42
C ALA A 294 1.64 3.94 -12.80
N ARG A 295 1.48 4.19 -14.10
CA ARG A 295 0.49 5.11 -14.63
C ARG A 295 -0.09 4.62 -15.95
N ASP A 296 -1.41 4.78 -16.11
CA ASP A 296 -2.12 4.51 -17.36
C ASP A 296 -1.95 3.05 -17.85
N ILE A 297 -1.98 2.07 -16.92
CA ILE A 297 -1.76 0.62 -17.17
C ILE A 297 -2.83 -0.21 -16.42
N THR A 298 -3.24 -1.34 -16.98
CA THR A 298 -4.02 -2.37 -16.27
C THR A 298 -3.13 -3.55 -15.85
N PHE A 299 -3.28 -3.99 -14.61
CA PHE A 299 -2.78 -5.28 -14.11
C PHE A 299 -3.98 -6.20 -13.90
N GLU A 300 -3.95 -7.42 -14.43
CA GLU A 300 -5.07 -8.35 -14.29
C GLU A 300 -4.64 -9.79 -13.99
N ASN A 301 -5.48 -10.48 -13.22
CA ASN A 301 -5.45 -11.92 -13.06
C ASN A 301 -6.77 -12.52 -13.56
N THR A 302 -6.68 -13.37 -14.57
CA THR A 302 -7.80 -13.94 -15.33
C THR A 302 -8.20 -15.34 -14.86
N ALA A 303 -7.70 -15.81 -13.71
CA ALA A 303 -7.93 -17.17 -13.22
C ALA A 303 -9.41 -17.51 -13.01
N GLY A 304 -10.25 -16.55 -12.60
CA GLY A 304 -11.67 -16.76 -12.32
C GLY A 304 -11.97 -17.04 -10.84
N PRO A 305 -13.24 -16.91 -10.41
CA PRO A 305 -13.62 -17.05 -9.00
C PRO A 305 -13.56 -18.49 -8.47
N GLU A 306 -13.64 -19.49 -9.34
CA GLU A 306 -13.47 -20.93 -9.02
C GLU A 306 -12.03 -21.31 -8.67
N LYS A 307 -11.07 -20.45 -8.98
CA LYS A 307 -9.65 -20.66 -8.72
C LYS A 307 -9.17 -20.11 -7.39
N HIS A 308 -10.09 -19.58 -6.58
CA HIS A 308 -9.81 -18.96 -5.29
C HIS A 308 -8.78 -17.83 -5.40
N GLN A 309 -7.81 -17.73 -4.48
CA GLN A 309 -6.86 -16.61 -4.41
C GLN A 309 -6.03 -16.49 -5.69
N ALA A 310 -6.08 -15.33 -6.35
CA ALA A 310 -5.40 -15.08 -7.61
C ALA A 310 -5.04 -13.60 -7.76
N VAL A 311 -3.82 -13.24 -7.34
CA VAL A 311 -3.40 -11.84 -7.23
C VAL A 311 -3.08 -11.23 -8.60
N ALA A 312 -3.63 -10.05 -8.87
CA ALA A 312 -3.31 -9.27 -10.07
C ALA A 312 -2.09 -8.37 -9.83
N PHE A 313 -2.09 -7.64 -8.71
CA PHE A 313 -1.00 -6.75 -8.33
C PHE A 313 -0.64 -6.92 -6.86
N ARG A 314 0.66 -7.05 -6.57
CA ARG A 314 1.21 -7.10 -5.21
C ARG A 314 2.27 -6.02 -5.02
N SER A 315 2.17 -5.27 -3.92
CA SER A 315 3.18 -4.27 -3.55
C SER A 315 3.68 -4.49 -2.14
N ASP A 316 5.00 -4.68 -2.03
CA ASP A 316 5.81 -4.54 -0.80
C ASP A 316 6.72 -3.29 -0.93
N SER A 317 6.46 -2.45 -1.93
CA SER A 317 7.28 -1.28 -2.26
C SER A 317 6.89 -0.09 -1.41
N ASP A 318 7.84 0.38 -0.61
CA ASP A 318 7.66 1.62 0.13
C ASP A 318 7.62 2.84 -0.80
N LEU A 319 6.74 3.79 -0.47
CA LEU A 319 6.50 5.00 -1.24
C LEU A 319 6.07 4.72 -2.69
N SER A 320 5.26 3.68 -2.89
CA SER A 320 4.75 3.29 -4.20
C SER A 320 3.48 4.03 -4.60
N VAL A 321 3.31 4.31 -5.90
CA VAL A 321 2.13 4.98 -6.45
C VAL A 321 1.55 4.23 -7.65
N LEU A 322 0.23 4.00 -7.63
CA LEU A 322 -0.54 3.68 -8.83
C LEU A 322 -1.44 4.88 -9.16
N PHE A 323 -1.34 5.38 -10.39
CA PHE A 323 -2.10 6.56 -10.83
C PHE A 323 -2.80 6.30 -12.16
N ARG A 324 -4.14 6.31 -12.17
CA ARG A 324 -4.95 5.93 -13.35
C ARG A 324 -4.60 4.53 -13.87
N CYS A 325 -4.48 3.60 -12.93
CA CYS A 325 -4.29 2.18 -13.23
C CYS A 325 -5.59 1.42 -12.97
N ALA A 326 -5.74 0.26 -13.61
CA ALA A 326 -6.73 -0.73 -13.18
C ALA A 326 -6.06 -1.95 -12.55
N VAL A 327 -6.67 -2.51 -11.52
CA VAL A 327 -6.28 -3.80 -10.94
C VAL A 327 -7.52 -4.70 -10.96
N ARG A 328 -7.49 -5.73 -11.82
CA ARG A 328 -8.67 -6.54 -12.15
C ARG A 328 -8.46 -8.01 -11.76
N GLY A 329 -9.42 -8.57 -11.04
CA GLY A 329 -9.38 -9.97 -10.65
C GLY A 329 -10.71 -10.44 -10.07
N TYR A 330 -10.64 -11.48 -9.24
CA TYR A 330 -11.75 -11.98 -8.42
C TYR A 330 -11.33 -11.96 -6.95
N GLN A 331 -11.00 -13.12 -6.39
CA GLN A 331 -10.52 -13.21 -5.01
C GLN A 331 -9.06 -12.75 -4.91
N ASP A 332 -8.74 -11.97 -3.88
CA ASP A 332 -7.37 -11.49 -3.56
C ASP A 332 -6.76 -10.64 -4.69
N THR A 333 -7.54 -9.77 -5.34
CA THR A 333 -7.11 -9.02 -6.53
C THR A 333 -5.90 -8.11 -6.30
N LEU A 334 -5.95 -7.26 -5.27
CA LEU A 334 -4.90 -6.33 -4.91
C LEU A 334 -4.31 -6.68 -3.55
N TYR A 335 -3.05 -7.11 -3.56
CA TYR A 335 -2.29 -7.39 -2.35
C TYR A 335 -1.42 -6.18 -1.98
N ALA A 336 -1.98 -5.25 -1.22
CA ALA A 336 -1.26 -4.15 -0.57
C ALA A 336 -0.48 -4.71 0.64
N HIS A 337 0.54 -5.52 0.35
CA HIS A 337 1.20 -6.43 1.29
C HIS A 337 1.81 -5.71 2.49
N SER A 338 2.72 -4.75 2.26
CA SER A 338 3.44 -4.02 3.31
C SER A 338 3.86 -2.62 2.85
N MET A 339 4.42 -1.82 3.76
CA MET A 339 4.95 -0.47 3.49
C MET A 339 3.90 0.58 3.08
N ARG A 340 4.34 1.80 2.72
CA ARG A 340 3.47 2.93 2.37
C ARG A 340 3.13 2.96 0.89
N GLN A 341 1.83 3.05 0.58
CA GLN A 341 1.32 2.93 -0.77
C GLN A 341 0.21 3.96 -1.04
N PHE A 342 0.19 4.55 -2.24
CA PHE A 342 -0.83 5.50 -2.65
C PHE A 342 -1.47 5.11 -3.99
N TYR A 343 -2.78 4.96 -3.99
CA TYR A 343 -3.57 4.62 -5.17
C TYR A 343 -4.47 5.81 -5.50
N ARG A 344 -4.30 6.40 -6.69
CA ARG A 344 -5.01 7.61 -7.11
C ARG A 344 -5.70 7.40 -8.45
N ASP A 345 -6.96 7.76 -8.54
CA ASP A 345 -7.76 7.67 -9.77
C ASP A 345 -7.74 6.24 -10.37
N CYS A 346 -7.63 5.21 -9.53
CA CYS A 346 -7.52 3.82 -9.96
C CYS A 346 -8.89 3.13 -10.01
N THR A 347 -9.01 2.09 -10.83
CA THR A 347 -10.17 1.18 -10.84
C THR A 347 -9.76 -0.18 -10.28
N ILE A 348 -10.36 -0.63 -9.20
CA ILE A 348 -10.02 -1.89 -8.53
C ILE A 348 -11.29 -2.76 -8.49
N THR A 349 -11.21 -3.97 -9.03
CA THR A 349 -12.38 -4.84 -9.20
C THR A 349 -12.13 -6.24 -8.67
N GLY A 350 -13.08 -6.82 -7.94
CA GLY A 350 -12.93 -8.18 -7.41
C GLY A 350 -14.13 -8.67 -6.60
N THR A 351 -13.96 -9.78 -5.87
CA THR A 351 -15.04 -10.45 -5.11
C THR A 351 -14.71 -10.57 -3.63
N VAL A 352 -13.98 -11.62 -3.24
CA VAL A 352 -13.58 -11.88 -1.85
C VAL A 352 -12.22 -11.24 -1.59
N ASP A 353 -12.14 -10.48 -0.50
CA ASP A 353 -10.91 -9.88 0.05
C ASP A 353 -10.07 -9.16 -1.02
N PHE A 354 -10.73 -8.49 -1.96
CA PHE A 354 -10.06 -8.09 -3.19
C PHE A 354 -9.11 -6.89 -3.02
N ILE A 355 -9.10 -6.25 -1.84
CA ILE A 355 -8.04 -5.37 -1.34
C ILE A 355 -7.57 -5.91 0.02
N PHE A 356 -6.41 -6.54 0.08
CA PHE A 356 -5.92 -7.19 1.32
C PHE A 356 -4.43 -6.96 1.54
N GLY A 357 -3.98 -7.28 2.75
CA GLY A 357 -2.59 -7.08 3.18
C GLY A 357 -2.47 -6.25 4.45
N ASP A 358 -1.23 -5.92 4.81
CA ASP A 358 -0.90 -5.10 5.98
C ASP A 358 -0.07 -3.86 5.61
N GLY A 359 -0.24 -3.35 4.39
CA GLY A 359 0.32 -2.06 4.00
C GLY A 359 -0.32 -0.89 4.76
N THR A 360 0.39 0.24 4.75
CA THR A 360 -0.20 1.55 5.04
C THR A 360 -0.64 2.12 3.68
N ALA A 361 -1.91 1.94 3.31
CA ALA A 361 -2.39 2.27 1.97
C ALA A 361 -3.55 3.25 1.98
N ILE A 362 -3.51 4.25 1.08
CA ILE A 362 -4.63 5.14 0.81
C ILE A 362 -5.09 5.01 -0.63
N PHE A 363 -6.40 4.81 -0.79
CA PHE A 363 -7.12 4.80 -2.06
C PHE A 363 -7.90 6.11 -2.18
N GLN A 364 -7.43 7.03 -3.02
CA GLN A 364 -8.01 8.34 -3.16
C GLN A 364 -8.61 8.54 -4.55
N ASN A 365 -9.88 8.93 -4.60
CA ASN A 365 -10.63 9.12 -5.85
C ASN A 365 -10.63 7.87 -6.75
N CYS A 366 -10.72 6.68 -6.15
CA CYS A 366 -10.74 5.41 -6.88
C CYS A 366 -12.18 4.96 -7.18
N GLN A 367 -12.32 4.12 -8.21
CA GLN A 367 -13.51 3.29 -8.44
C GLN A 367 -13.23 1.90 -7.83
N ILE A 368 -13.99 1.51 -6.82
CA ILE A 368 -13.87 0.23 -6.12
C ILE A 368 -15.13 -0.56 -6.44
N LEU A 369 -15.02 -1.54 -7.33
CA LEU A 369 -16.16 -2.19 -7.97
C LEU A 369 -16.21 -3.69 -7.63
N ALA A 370 -17.19 -4.09 -6.82
CA ALA A 370 -17.43 -5.49 -6.52
C ALA A 370 -18.03 -6.21 -7.74
N ARG A 371 -17.59 -7.44 -8.00
CA ARG A 371 -18.05 -8.27 -9.12
C ARG A 371 -19.03 -9.34 -8.66
N LYS A 372 -19.73 -9.98 -9.59
CA LYS A 372 -20.53 -11.15 -9.26
C LYS A 372 -19.62 -12.31 -8.83
N GLY A 373 -19.81 -12.78 -7.60
CA GLY A 373 -19.12 -13.95 -7.06
C GLY A 373 -19.80 -15.26 -7.42
N LEU A 374 -19.26 -16.37 -6.91
CA LEU A 374 -19.92 -17.68 -6.96
C LEU A 374 -21.23 -17.67 -6.14
N SER A 375 -22.10 -18.65 -6.40
CA SER A 375 -23.32 -18.83 -5.60
C SER A 375 -22.98 -18.98 -4.11
N GLN A 376 -23.71 -18.29 -3.24
CA GLN A 376 -23.47 -18.22 -1.78
C GLN A 376 -22.14 -17.56 -1.34
N GLN A 377 -21.29 -17.15 -2.28
CA GLN A 377 -20.09 -16.38 -1.94
C GLN A 377 -20.50 -14.98 -1.45
N LYS A 378 -19.81 -14.52 -0.41
CA LYS A 378 -19.92 -13.16 0.11
C LYS A 378 -18.71 -12.38 -0.36
N ASN A 379 -18.93 -11.25 -0.99
CA ASN A 379 -17.88 -10.31 -1.35
C ASN A 379 -17.45 -9.50 -0.14
N THR A 380 -16.16 -9.23 -0.06
CA THR A 380 -15.54 -8.37 0.96
C THR A 380 -14.55 -7.47 0.24
N ILE A 381 -14.74 -6.16 0.37
CA ILE A 381 -13.87 -5.20 -0.29
C ILE A 381 -12.48 -5.24 0.33
N THR A 382 -12.40 -5.16 1.67
CA THR A 382 -11.12 -5.22 2.38
C THR A 382 -10.95 -6.45 3.27
N ALA A 383 -9.71 -6.92 3.36
CA ALA A 383 -9.27 -7.84 4.40
C ALA A 383 -7.91 -7.38 4.95
N GLN A 384 -7.95 -6.41 5.86
CA GLN A 384 -6.74 -5.78 6.38
C GLN A 384 -6.10 -6.65 7.48
N GLY A 385 -4.79 -6.83 7.40
CA GLY A 385 -4.01 -7.82 8.14
C GLY A 385 -3.16 -7.31 9.30
N ARG A 386 -3.49 -6.20 9.94
CA ARG A 386 -2.71 -5.69 11.08
C ARG A 386 -2.83 -6.62 12.27
N LYS A 387 -1.68 -7.09 12.78
CA LYS A 387 -1.63 -8.09 13.85
C LYS A 387 -1.20 -7.51 15.19
N GLU A 388 -0.53 -6.37 15.20
CA GLU A 388 -0.03 -5.75 16.42
C GLU A 388 -0.52 -4.30 16.58
N ILE A 389 -0.83 -3.92 17.83
CA ILE A 389 -1.35 -2.57 18.11
C ILE A 389 -0.33 -1.47 17.80
N ALA A 390 0.96 -1.79 17.96
CA ALA A 390 2.08 -0.87 17.78
C ALA A 390 2.35 -0.49 16.31
N GLU A 391 1.78 -1.25 15.37
CA GLU A 391 1.87 -1.03 13.94
C GLU A 391 1.12 0.23 13.49
N THR A 392 1.64 0.86 12.46
CA THR A 392 1.03 2.06 11.86
C THR A 392 0.22 1.75 10.59
N THR A 393 0.10 0.46 10.26
CA THR A 393 -0.51 -0.09 9.05
C THR A 393 -2.04 -0.01 9.06
N GLY A 394 -2.65 -0.09 7.88
CA GLY A 394 -4.09 0.05 7.72
C GLY A 394 -4.46 0.59 6.36
N PHE A 395 -5.75 0.48 6.03
CA PHE A 395 -6.28 0.98 4.77
C PHE A 395 -7.19 2.18 4.99
N THR A 396 -7.06 3.17 4.12
CA THR A 396 -8.01 4.29 4.02
C THR A 396 -8.55 4.38 2.62
N ILE A 397 -9.88 4.37 2.48
CA ILE A 397 -10.58 4.68 1.23
C ILE A 397 -11.18 6.07 1.36
N GLN A 398 -10.71 7.03 0.57
CA GLN A 398 -11.09 8.45 0.63
C GLN A 398 -11.58 8.97 -0.73
N PHE A 399 -12.63 9.79 -0.75
CA PHE A 399 -13.16 10.42 -1.98
C PHE A 399 -13.50 9.44 -3.11
N SER A 400 -13.73 8.17 -2.77
CA SER A 400 -13.83 7.10 -3.76
C SER A 400 -15.29 6.74 -4.02
N ASN A 401 -15.53 5.99 -5.10
CA ASN A 401 -16.83 5.40 -5.40
C ASN A 401 -16.77 3.90 -5.13
N ILE A 402 -17.58 3.42 -4.19
CA ILE A 402 -17.76 2.01 -3.88
C ILE A 402 -19.07 1.54 -4.50
N SER A 403 -18.96 0.71 -5.54
CA SER A 403 -20.08 0.23 -6.34
C SER A 403 -19.92 -1.24 -6.77
N GLY A 404 -20.81 -1.73 -7.62
CA GLY A 404 -20.69 -3.03 -8.26
C GLY A 404 -20.45 -2.88 -9.77
N GLU A 405 -19.78 -3.87 -10.36
CA GLU A 405 -19.79 -4.07 -11.82
C GLU A 405 -21.21 -4.41 -12.31
N PRO A 406 -21.53 -4.20 -13.61
CA PRO A 406 -22.87 -4.44 -14.15
C PRO A 406 -23.42 -5.85 -13.87
N ASP A 407 -22.56 -6.86 -13.81
CA ASP A 407 -22.93 -8.26 -13.54
C ASP A 407 -23.49 -8.46 -12.11
N LEU A 408 -22.93 -7.76 -11.12
CA LEU A 408 -23.38 -7.76 -9.74
C LEU A 408 -24.61 -6.87 -9.55
N LEU A 409 -24.64 -5.70 -10.18
CA LEU A 409 -25.78 -4.78 -10.09
C LEU A 409 -27.07 -5.41 -10.65
N ALA A 410 -26.95 -6.29 -11.65
CA ALA A 410 -28.07 -7.07 -12.16
C ALA A 410 -28.54 -8.19 -11.20
N SER A 411 -27.77 -8.52 -10.16
CA SER A 411 -28.06 -9.62 -9.22
C SER A 411 -27.67 -9.32 -7.78
N LEU A 412 -28.04 -8.14 -7.26
CA LEU A 412 -27.69 -7.68 -5.89
C LEU A 412 -28.07 -8.67 -4.77
N ASN A 413 -29.10 -9.50 -4.99
CA ASN A 413 -29.56 -10.48 -4.02
C ASN A 413 -28.80 -11.83 -4.08
N SER A 414 -27.96 -12.07 -5.08
CA SER A 414 -27.23 -13.34 -5.22
C SER A 414 -25.86 -13.33 -4.58
N THR A 415 -25.24 -12.16 -4.42
CA THR A 415 -23.88 -12.01 -3.90
C THR A 415 -23.84 -10.81 -2.96
N TYR A 416 -23.82 -11.09 -1.67
CA TYR A 416 -23.79 -10.04 -0.65
C TYR A 416 -22.40 -9.41 -0.57
N THR A 417 -22.34 -8.08 -0.56
CA THR A 417 -21.07 -7.33 -0.49
C THR A 417 -20.95 -6.55 0.81
N TYR A 418 -19.78 -6.66 1.42
CA TYR A 418 -19.40 -6.00 2.67
C TYR A 418 -18.14 -5.13 2.44
N LEU A 419 -18.00 -4.08 3.23
CA LEU A 419 -16.87 -3.15 3.24
C LEU A 419 -15.55 -3.86 3.60
N GLY A 420 -15.62 -4.89 4.44
CA GLY A 420 -14.46 -5.73 4.73
C GLY A 420 -14.69 -6.73 5.86
N ARG A 421 -13.64 -7.49 6.17
CA ARG A 421 -13.56 -8.45 7.29
C ARG A 421 -12.18 -8.53 7.93
N PRO A 422 -12.06 -8.78 9.25
CA PRO A 422 -10.80 -8.64 9.97
C PRO A 422 -9.90 -9.86 9.80
N TRP A 423 -9.02 -9.83 8.79
CA TRP A 423 -8.06 -10.92 8.56
C TRP A 423 -7.16 -11.19 9.77
N LYS A 424 -6.78 -10.14 10.50
CA LYS A 424 -5.96 -10.23 11.73
C LYS A 424 -6.53 -9.40 12.88
N THR A 425 -6.02 -9.66 14.08
CA THR A 425 -6.58 -9.19 15.36
C THR A 425 -6.83 -7.69 15.47
N TYR A 426 -5.92 -6.86 14.94
CA TYR A 426 -6.02 -5.40 15.03
C TYR A 426 -6.34 -4.77 13.67
N SER A 427 -7.07 -5.51 12.83
CA SER A 427 -7.47 -5.09 11.48
C SER A 427 -7.96 -3.65 11.47
N ARG A 428 -7.42 -2.82 10.57
CA ARG A 428 -7.74 -1.39 10.52
C ARG A 428 -8.10 -0.92 9.13
N THR A 429 -9.36 -0.55 8.94
CA THR A 429 -9.88 0.01 7.69
C THR A 429 -10.73 1.24 8.00
N VAL A 430 -10.46 2.34 7.31
CA VAL A 430 -11.25 3.57 7.40
C VAL A 430 -11.82 3.92 6.03
N ILE A 431 -13.13 4.16 5.95
CA ILE A 431 -13.80 4.61 4.72
C ILE A 431 -14.40 5.97 4.97
N MET A 432 -13.93 6.98 4.23
CA MET A 432 -14.31 8.36 4.49
C MET A 432 -14.60 9.14 3.22
N GLN A 433 -15.58 10.05 3.30
CA GLN A 433 -15.96 10.98 2.24
C GLN A 433 -16.18 10.30 0.88
N SER A 434 -16.68 9.07 0.91
CA SER A 434 -16.81 8.21 -0.28
C SER A 434 -18.28 7.92 -0.58
N TYR A 435 -18.60 7.78 -1.87
CA TYR A 435 -19.91 7.31 -2.29
C TYR A 435 -20.00 5.79 -2.10
N MET A 436 -21.14 5.32 -1.60
CA MET A 436 -21.48 3.90 -1.48
C MET A 436 -22.82 3.63 -2.17
N SER A 437 -22.82 2.81 -3.22
CA SER A 437 -24.05 2.33 -3.84
C SER A 437 -24.81 1.34 -2.95
N ASN A 438 -26.00 0.92 -3.37
CA ASN A 438 -26.85 -0.06 -2.68
C ASN A 438 -26.31 -1.50 -2.75
N VAL A 439 -25.12 -1.73 -3.31
CA VAL A 439 -24.43 -3.01 -3.27
C VAL A 439 -23.98 -3.39 -1.85
N ILE A 440 -23.72 -2.40 -1.00
CA ILE A 440 -23.25 -2.60 0.36
C ILE A 440 -24.40 -3.01 1.27
N ARG A 441 -24.23 -4.15 1.95
CA ARG A 441 -25.19 -4.63 2.94
C ARG A 441 -25.34 -3.64 4.10
N PRO A 442 -26.54 -3.50 4.71
CA PRO A 442 -26.74 -2.59 5.85
C PRO A 442 -25.76 -2.83 7.01
N GLN A 443 -25.40 -4.10 7.26
CA GLN A 443 -24.39 -4.50 8.25
C GLN A 443 -23.04 -3.80 8.05
N GLY A 444 -22.69 -3.48 6.81
CA GLY A 444 -21.43 -2.86 6.43
C GLY A 444 -20.26 -3.84 6.44
N TRP A 445 -20.00 -4.48 7.58
CA TRP A 445 -18.81 -5.30 7.83
C TRP A 445 -19.19 -6.77 8.08
N LEU A 446 -18.26 -7.69 7.79
CA LEU A 446 -18.47 -9.13 7.93
C LEU A 446 -17.45 -9.73 8.91
N GLU A 447 -17.88 -10.65 9.77
CA GLU A 447 -16.99 -11.35 10.68
C GLU A 447 -15.97 -12.20 9.90
N TRP A 448 -14.75 -12.34 10.44
CA TRP A 448 -13.79 -13.30 9.90
C TRP A 448 -14.11 -14.73 10.36
N ASN A 449 -14.16 -14.93 11.68
CA ASN A 449 -14.51 -16.20 12.31
C ASN A 449 -15.11 -15.97 13.71
N GLY A 450 -16.45 -16.04 13.80
CA GLY A 450 -17.17 -15.77 15.04
C GLY A 450 -16.84 -14.39 15.61
N ASN A 451 -16.62 -14.31 16.93
CA ASN A 451 -16.39 -13.05 17.64
C ASN A 451 -14.91 -12.63 17.73
N ILE A 452 -14.01 -13.31 17.02
CA ILE A 452 -12.57 -13.01 17.05
C ILE A 452 -12.32 -11.63 16.43
N SER A 453 -11.49 -10.81 17.10
CA SER A 453 -11.05 -9.47 16.66
C SER A 453 -12.10 -8.36 16.72
N LEU A 454 -13.38 -8.66 16.99
CA LEU A 454 -14.47 -7.67 16.91
C LEU A 454 -14.34 -6.54 17.95
N ASP A 455 -13.61 -6.78 19.04
CA ASP A 455 -13.33 -5.84 20.12
C ASP A 455 -12.02 -5.05 19.95
N THR A 456 -11.14 -5.52 19.06
CA THR A 456 -9.75 -5.06 18.91
C THR A 456 -9.44 -4.44 17.54
N LEU A 457 -10.25 -4.77 16.52
CA LEU A 457 -10.22 -4.12 15.22
C LEU A 457 -10.55 -2.62 15.32
N TYR A 458 -10.20 -1.85 14.29
CA TYR A 458 -10.58 -0.45 14.13
C TYR A 458 -11.20 -0.24 12.76
N TYR A 459 -12.51 -0.42 12.66
CA TYR A 459 -13.28 -0.16 11.44
C TYR A 459 -14.05 1.13 11.58
N ALA A 460 -13.84 2.07 10.67
CA ALA A 460 -14.38 3.40 10.84
C ALA A 460 -14.99 3.99 9.57
N GLU A 461 -16.08 4.73 9.74
CA GLU A 461 -16.76 5.46 8.67
C GLU A 461 -16.86 6.96 9.00
N TYR A 462 -16.62 7.83 8.02
CA TYR A 462 -16.70 9.29 8.17
C TYR A 462 -17.31 9.96 6.94
N GLN A 463 -18.47 10.62 7.08
CA GLN A 463 -19.10 11.42 6.02
C GLN A 463 -19.23 10.71 4.66
N ASN A 464 -19.49 9.40 4.67
CA ASN A 464 -19.85 8.67 3.45
C ASN A 464 -21.27 9.04 3.01
N TYR A 465 -21.56 8.88 1.73
CA TYR A 465 -22.86 9.25 1.16
C TYR A 465 -23.32 8.23 0.11
N GLY A 466 -24.57 8.32 -0.32
CA GLY A 466 -25.19 7.36 -1.23
C GLY A 466 -26.01 6.27 -0.50
N PRO A 467 -26.74 5.44 -1.25
CA PRO A 467 -27.73 4.51 -0.68
C PRO A 467 -27.13 3.40 0.21
N GLY A 468 -25.85 3.05 0.05
CA GLY A 468 -25.15 2.08 0.91
C GLY A 468 -24.50 2.67 2.17
N ALA A 469 -24.50 4.00 2.31
CA ALA A 469 -23.84 4.70 3.42
C ALA A 469 -24.71 4.79 4.69
N GLY A 470 -25.93 4.24 4.68
CA GLY A 470 -26.84 4.27 5.82
C GLY A 470 -26.27 3.54 7.04
N LEU A 471 -26.26 4.22 8.19
CA LEU A 471 -25.61 3.73 9.41
C LEU A 471 -26.52 2.89 10.33
N GLY A 472 -27.85 3.02 10.19
CA GLY A 472 -28.82 2.43 11.12
C GLY A 472 -28.85 0.90 11.18
N GLY A 473 -28.22 0.22 10.21
CA GLY A 473 -28.11 -1.25 10.18
C GLY A 473 -26.70 -1.79 10.37
N ARG A 474 -25.72 -0.94 10.69
CA ARG A 474 -24.32 -1.35 10.88
C ARG A 474 -24.18 -2.31 12.07
N VAL A 475 -23.12 -3.10 12.03
CA VAL A 475 -22.73 -3.98 13.15
C VAL A 475 -22.50 -3.19 14.45
N ASN A 476 -22.78 -3.81 15.59
CA ASN A 476 -22.61 -3.22 16.92
C ASN A 476 -21.30 -3.65 17.62
N TRP A 477 -20.25 -3.90 16.84
CA TRP A 477 -18.96 -4.37 17.37
C TRP A 477 -18.22 -3.25 18.11
N PRO A 478 -17.52 -3.52 19.24
CA PRO A 478 -16.77 -2.48 19.93
C PRO A 478 -15.67 -1.81 19.08
N GLY A 479 -15.08 -2.56 18.14
CA GLY A 479 -14.09 -2.04 17.18
C GLY A 479 -14.68 -1.26 16.00
N PHE A 480 -16.01 -1.18 15.87
CA PHE A 480 -16.65 -0.33 14.87
C PHE A 480 -16.82 1.10 15.42
N HIS A 481 -16.43 2.09 14.62
CA HIS A 481 -16.39 3.49 15.02
C HIS A 481 -17.05 4.40 13.98
N LEU A 482 -18.10 5.09 14.37
CA LEU A 482 -18.56 6.25 13.63
C LEU A 482 -17.70 7.46 14.01
N LEU A 483 -16.94 7.98 13.05
CA LEU A 483 -16.16 9.19 13.26
C LEU A 483 -17.09 10.39 13.08
N ASN A 484 -17.29 11.16 14.15
CA ASN A 484 -18.10 12.38 14.10
C ASN A 484 -17.24 13.65 14.16
N ASP A 485 -15.97 13.52 14.54
CA ASP A 485 -15.02 14.62 14.63
C ASP A 485 -13.99 14.55 13.49
N SER A 486 -13.86 15.66 12.76
CA SER A 486 -12.82 15.86 11.75
C SER A 486 -11.40 15.62 12.29
N SER A 487 -11.14 15.88 13.58
CA SER A 487 -9.82 15.65 14.19
C SER A 487 -9.45 14.17 14.23
N GLN A 488 -10.45 13.28 14.39
CA GLN A 488 -10.27 11.83 14.36
C GLN A 488 -9.99 11.37 12.94
N ALA A 489 -10.82 11.79 11.98
CA ALA A 489 -10.69 11.44 10.56
C ALA A 489 -9.38 11.97 9.95
N ASN A 490 -8.91 13.14 10.38
CA ASN A 490 -7.68 13.74 9.86
C ASN A 490 -6.43 12.86 10.04
N ASN A 491 -6.42 11.98 11.06
CA ASN A 491 -5.32 11.03 11.29
C ASN A 491 -5.16 10.00 10.16
N PHE A 492 -6.20 9.79 9.35
CA PHE A 492 -6.24 8.82 8.26
C PHE A 492 -6.05 9.48 6.88
N THR A 493 -5.75 10.78 6.84
CA THR A 493 -5.51 11.52 5.58
C THR A 493 -4.11 11.26 5.03
N VAL A 494 -3.89 11.60 3.75
CA VAL A 494 -2.59 11.48 3.07
C VAL A 494 -1.47 12.17 3.85
N ALA A 495 -1.70 13.36 4.39
CA ALA A 495 -0.68 14.11 5.11
C ALA A 495 -0.27 13.45 6.43
N GLN A 496 -1.21 12.83 7.16
CA GLN A 496 -0.95 12.29 8.50
C GLN A 496 -0.60 10.80 8.45
N PHE A 497 -1.35 10.01 7.70
CA PHE A 497 -1.24 8.57 7.69
C PHE A 497 -0.09 8.06 6.81
N LEU A 498 0.10 8.65 5.63
CA LEU A 498 1.20 8.30 4.71
C LEU A 498 2.42 9.21 4.82
N LEU A 499 2.33 10.29 5.60
CA LEU A 499 3.27 11.41 5.54
C LEU A 499 3.45 11.91 4.09
N GLY A 500 2.39 11.87 3.29
CA GLY A 500 2.42 12.02 1.83
C GLY A 500 3.06 13.32 1.35
N ASN A 501 2.94 14.40 2.12
CA ASN A 501 3.56 15.69 1.79
C ASN A 501 5.09 15.64 1.69
N SER A 502 5.74 14.65 2.30
CA SER A 502 7.19 14.49 2.24
C SER A 502 7.68 13.86 0.94
N TRP A 503 6.85 13.07 0.25
CA TRP A 503 7.32 12.23 -0.87
C TRP A 503 6.45 12.31 -2.13
N LEU A 504 5.12 12.42 -2.01
CA LEU A 504 4.20 12.48 -3.15
C LEU A 504 4.47 13.65 -4.11
N PRO A 505 4.86 14.87 -3.69
CA PRO A 505 5.16 15.96 -4.63
C PRO A 505 6.22 15.61 -5.69
N THR A 506 7.19 14.74 -5.36
CA THR A 506 8.25 14.31 -6.29
C THR A 506 7.75 13.31 -7.35
N THR A 507 6.57 12.74 -7.15
CA THR A 507 5.94 11.82 -8.10
C THR A 507 5.27 12.57 -9.26
N GLY A 508 4.89 13.84 -9.04
CA GLY A 508 4.09 14.65 -9.96
C GLY A 508 2.60 14.30 -9.97
N VAL A 509 2.16 13.32 -9.16
CA VAL A 509 0.75 12.94 -9.00
C VAL A 509 0.06 13.96 -8.10
N LYS A 510 -1.09 14.47 -8.55
CA LYS A 510 -1.94 15.35 -7.73
C LYS A 510 -2.65 14.52 -6.66
N TYR A 511 -2.69 15.05 -5.45
CA TYR A 511 -3.37 14.41 -4.32
C TYR A 511 -3.97 15.46 -3.40
N THR A 512 -5.01 15.07 -2.67
CA THR A 512 -5.60 15.87 -1.61
C THR A 512 -4.95 15.46 -0.29
N ALA A 513 -4.32 16.41 0.40
CA ALA A 513 -3.51 16.11 1.58
C ALA A 513 -4.35 15.81 2.84
N GLY A 514 -5.53 16.42 2.96
CA GLY A 514 -6.39 16.38 4.15
C GLY A 514 -7.84 15.97 3.83
N LEU A 515 -8.79 16.50 4.60
CA LEU A 515 -10.23 16.24 4.46
C LEU A 515 -10.95 17.21 3.50
N ALA A 516 -10.34 18.34 3.15
CA ALA A 516 -10.90 19.33 2.22
C ALA A 516 -10.27 19.17 0.83
N VAL A 517 -11.10 19.21 -0.20
CA VAL A 517 -10.71 19.14 -1.63
C VAL A 517 -10.46 20.53 -2.19
#